data_AF-A0AAV1H1G2-F1
#
_entry.id   AF-A0AAV1H1G2-F1
#
_cell.length_a   1.000
_cell.length_b   1.000
_cell.length_c   1.000
_cell.angle_alpha   90.00
_cell.angle_beta   90.00
_cell.angle_gamma   90.00
#
_symmetry.space_group_name_H-M   'P 1'
#
loop_
_entity.id
_entity.type
_entity.pdbx_description
1 polymer ?
#
loop_
_entity_poly.entity_id
_entity_poly.type
_entity_poly.pdbx_seq_one_letter_code
_entity_poly.pdbx_strand_id
1 'polypeptide(L)'
;MDVSDGRLQSPKCGTSLPVEAGEEVDPENPGQDLDQQQDKLLQKLEDVLRELQELLPPEKYKNAECLVNWENLRMNPAETRSLLELLRYLKDLHQKARKTDDVKADNKKADDRREKKTPPSSSYRSLRPYEVKVFSKAAGRTCGADGVILEQVNGWAQFFKVEIVADFHDCDIIILFCPIVSRVGTDVDAAMRTIPGDKPVILVLMHHTRDADYSVDKYKNWSKEKKSVVLAVHVLHHETKGLLKCARNDDAVKQIRKELKNKSHYRLF
;
A
#
# COMPACT_ATOMS: atom_id res chain seq x y z
N MET A 1 58.61 -34.56 -27.70
CA MET A 1 59.32 -34.19 -28.93
C MET A 1 58.27 -34.20 -30.02
N ASP A 2 57.76 -33.12 -30.63
CA ASP A 2 57.93 -31.65 -30.66
C ASP A 2 56.63 -31.10 -31.32
N VAL A 3 55.97 -30.02 -30.85
CA VAL A 3 55.97 -28.59 -31.34
C VAL A 3 56.21 -28.45 -32.87
N SER A 4 55.59 -27.61 -33.72
CA SER A 4 54.87 -26.30 -33.67
C SER A 4 54.13 -26.12 -35.03
N ASP A 5 52.94 -25.51 -35.13
CA ASP A 5 52.61 -24.10 -35.43
C ASP A 5 52.86 -23.60 -36.89
N GLY A 6 51.93 -22.80 -37.46
CA GLY A 6 52.24 -21.98 -38.66
C GLY A 6 51.16 -21.65 -39.71
N ARG A 7 50.26 -20.71 -39.38
CA ARG A 7 49.91 -19.45 -40.12
C ARG A 7 49.15 -19.39 -41.48
N LEU A 8 48.03 -18.65 -41.40
CA LEU A 8 47.35 -17.67 -42.31
C LEU A 8 47.37 -17.81 -43.85
N GLN A 9 46.16 -17.70 -44.42
CA GLN A 9 45.90 -16.94 -45.65
C GLN A 9 44.48 -16.34 -45.63
N SER A 10 44.37 -15.08 -46.05
CA SER A 10 43.14 -14.45 -46.57
C SER A 10 43.46 -13.94 -47.99
N PRO A 11 42.48 -13.82 -48.91
CA PRO A 11 41.97 -12.46 -49.19
C PRO A 11 40.53 -12.32 -49.78
N LYS A 12 39.91 -11.18 -49.45
CA LYS A 12 39.14 -10.18 -50.25
C LYS A 12 37.98 -10.58 -51.20
N CYS A 13 36.77 -10.20 -50.77
CA CYS A 13 35.72 -9.32 -51.36
C CYS A 13 35.50 -9.20 -52.89
N GLY A 14 34.23 -9.31 -53.31
CA GLY A 14 33.71 -8.84 -54.62
C GLY A 14 32.18 -9.05 -54.84
N THR A 15 31.42 -7.93 -54.78
CA THR A 15 30.22 -7.52 -55.60
C THR A 15 28.84 -8.22 -55.55
N SER A 16 27.82 -7.46 -55.05
CA SER A 16 26.46 -7.08 -55.59
C SER A 16 25.66 -8.08 -56.47
N LEU A 17 24.33 -8.32 -56.42
CA LEU A 17 23.02 -7.72 -55.99
C LEU A 17 21.93 -8.87 -56.20
N PRO A 18 20.59 -8.68 -56.16
CA PRO A 18 19.62 -8.01 -55.25
C PRO A 18 18.45 -8.97 -54.82
N VAL A 19 17.30 -8.42 -54.34
CA VAL A 19 15.94 -9.05 -54.17
C VAL A 19 15.70 -9.66 -52.77
N GLU A 20 14.64 -9.40 -51.97
CA GLU A 20 13.40 -8.62 -52.11
C GLU A 20 12.84 -8.21 -50.73
N ALA A 21 11.80 -7.38 -50.77
CA ALA A 21 11.06 -6.82 -49.65
C ALA A 21 10.39 -7.89 -48.76
N GLY A 22 10.60 -7.77 -47.46
CA GLY A 22 9.76 -8.34 -46.42
C GLY A 22 9.18 -7.20 -45.60
N GLU A 23 7.86 -7.06 -45.64
CA GLU A 23 7.07 -6.12 -44.84
C GLU A 23 7.29 -6.41 -43.34
N GLU A 24 7.85 -5.45 -42.61
CA GLU A 24 7.88 -5.48 -41.14
C GLU A 24 6.45 -5.33 -40.62
N VAL A 25 5.94 -6.38 -39.98
CA VAL A 25 4.78 -6.29 -39.11
C VAL A 25 5.28 -5.77 -37.77
N ASP A 26 4.96 -4.51 -37.47
CA ASP A 26 5.20 -3.89 -36.17
C ASP A 26 4.64 -4.77 -35.04
N PRO A 27 5.45 -5.16 -34.04
CA PRO A 27 4.92 -5.76 -32.83
C PRO A 27 4.17 -4.69 -32.04
N GLU A 28 2.85 -4.83 -31.94
CA GLU A 28 2.00 -4.04 -31.04
C GLU A 28 2.68 -3.91 -29.66
N ASN A 29 3.04 -2.67 -29.32
CA ASN A 29 3.77 -2.28 -28.14
C ASN A 29 2.81 -2.17 -26.93
N PRO A 30 2.85 -3.09 -25.94
CA PRO A 30 1.97 -3.03 -24.77
C PRO A 30 2.41 -1.98 -23.75
N GLY A 31 3.59 -1.37 -23.94
CA GLY A 31 4.16 -0.39 -23.01
C GLY A 31 3.60 1.03 -23.17
N GLN A 32 3.07 1.38 -24.34
CA GLN A 32 2.56 2.73 -24.59
C GLN A 32 1.23 3.02 -23.88
N ASP A 33 0.37 2.02 -23.69
CA ASP A 33 -0.98 2.24 -23.14
C ASP A 33 -0.97 2.52 -21.62
N LEU A 34 -0.01 1.94 -20.88
CA LEU A 34 0.15 2.16 -19.44
C LEU A 34 0.78 3.52 -19.12
N ASP A 35 1.82 3.91 -19.85
CA ASP A 35 2.46 5.22 -19.69
C ASP A 35 1.50 6.34 -20.09
N GLN A 36 0.72 6.15 -21.17
CA GLN A 36 -0.24 7.13 -21.64
C GLN A 36 -1.46 7.26 -20.71
N GLN A 37 -1.85 6.18 -20.03
CA GLN A 37 -2.87 6.22 -18.99
C GLN A 37 -2.37 6.90 -17.71
N GLN A 38 -1.10 6.72 -17.37
CA GLN A 38 -0.46 7.38 -16.23
C GLN A 38 -0.27 8.88 -16.48
N ASP A 39 0.17 9.27 -17.68
CA ASP A 39 0.27 10.66 -18.11
C ASP A 39 -1.10 11.35 -18.12
N LYS A 40 -2.16 10.65 -18.55
CA LYS A 40 -3.52 11.18 -18.53
C LYS A 40 -4.06 11.38 -17.11
N LEU A 41 -3.62 10.57 -16.14
CA LEU A 41 -3.97 10.75 -14.73
C LEU A 41 -3.18 11.89 -14.09
N LEU A 42 -1.90 12.02 -14.42
CA LEU A 42 -1.07 13.14 -13.99
C LEU A 42 -1.61 14.47 -14.53
N GLN A 43 -2.00 14.52 -15.81
CA GLN A 43 -2.56 15.73 -16.40
C GLN A 43 -3.87 16.14 -15.72
N LYS A 44 -4.77 15.18 -15.45
CA LYS A 44 -6.00 15.46 -14.70
C LYS A 44 -5.73 15.97 -13.29
N LEU A 45 -4.68 15.47 -12.65
CA LEU A 45 -4.29 15.91 -11.31
C LEU A 45 -3.73 17.33 -11.33
N GLU A 46 -2.93 17.67 -12.33
CA GLU A 46 -2.45 19.03 -12.57
C GLU A 46 -3.59 20.02 -12.86
N ASP A 47 -4.60 19.59 -13.62
CA ASP A 47 -5.75 20.44 -13.93
C ASP A 47 -6.57 20.73 -12.66
N VAL A 48 -6.83 19.71 -11.84
CA VAL A 48 -7.50 19.88 -10.54
C VAL A 48 -6.67 20.77 -9.61
N LEU A 49 -5.35 20.63 -9.61
CA LEU A 49 -4.47 21.51 -8.83
C LEU A 49 -4.55 22.96 -9.33
N ARG A 50 -4.54 23.18 -10.64
CA ARG A 50 -4.67 24.52 -11.24
C ARG A 50 -5.99 25.18 -10.87
N GLU A 51 -7.10 24.44 -10.91
CA GLU A 51 -8.41 24.93 -10.46
C GLU A 51 -8.40 25.28 -8.96
N LEU A 52 -7.71 24.47 -8.14
CA LEU A 52 -7.56 24.74 -6.71
C LEU A 52 -6.65 25.95 -6.43
N GLN A 53 -5.71 26.28 -7.31
CA GLN A 53 -4.84 27.46 -7.17
C GLN A 53 -5.63 28.77 -7.17
N GLU A 54 -6.73 28.83 -7.93
CA GLU A 54 -7.60 30.02 -7.99
C GLU A 54 -8.53 30.14 -6.78
N LEU A 55 -8.81 29.02 -6.11
CA LEU A 55 -9.74 28.93 -4.98
C LEU A 55 -9.05 29.00 -3.62
N LEU A 56 -7.75 28.71 -3.56
CA LEU A 56 -6.97 28.63 -2.32
C LEU A 56 -5.98 29.80 -2.20
N PRO A 57 -5.80 30.37 -1.00
CA PRO A 57 -4.70 31.28 -0.73
C PRO A 57 -3.35 30.64 -1.08
N PRO A 58 -2.36 31.40 -1.57
CA PRO A 58 -1.08 30.85 -2.07
C PRO A 58 -0.35 29.92 -1.09
N GLU A 59 -0.39 30.23 0.21
CA GLU A 59 0.22 29.40 1.26
C GLU A 59 -0.49 28.04 1.44
N LYS A 60 -1.82 28.02 1.26
CA LYS A 60 -2.63 26.81 1.37
C LYS A 60 -2.56 25.97 0.09
N TYR A 61 -2.41 26.63 -1.06
CA TYR A 61 -2.08 25.96 -2.32
C TYR A 61 -0.71 25.28 -2.25
N LYS A 62 0.32 25.97 -1.74
CA LYS A 62 1.66 25.38 -1.51
C LYS A 62 1.61 24.16 -0.59
N ASN A 63 0.75 24.18 0.44
CA ASN A 63 0.51 23.01 1.29
C ASN A 63 -0.14 21.84 0.52
N ALA A 64 -1.03 22.11 -0.44
CA ALA A 64 -1.64 21.08 -1.29
C ALA A 64 -0.64 20.51 -2.31
N GLU A 65 0.19 21.36 -2.91
CA GLU A 65 1.25 20.99 -3.83
C GLU A 65 2.28 20.04 -3.18
N CYS A 66 2.68 20.32 -1.92
CA CYS A 66 3.56 19.43 -1.15
C CYS A 66 2.98 18.01 -0.92
N LEU A 67 1.67 17.84 -0.99
CA LEU A 67 1.00 16.54 -0.81
C LEU A 67 0.89 15.73 -2.10
N VAL A 68 0.93 16.43 -3.24
CA VAL A 68 0.85 15.81 -4.58
C VAL A 68 2.23 15.37 -5.06
N ASN A 69 3.32 15.86 -4.50
CA ASN A 69 4.66 15.35 -4.81
C ASN A 69 4.82 13.92 -4.25
N TRP A 70 4.70 12.92 -5.13
CA TRP A 70 4.16 11.59 -4.85
C TRP A 70 5.18 10.48 -4.63
N GLU A 71 6.48 10.77 -4.54
CA GLU A 71 7.45 9.68 -4.72
C GLU A 71 7.56 8.69 -3.57
N ASN A 72 7.25 8.98 -2.30
CA ASN A 72 7.24 7.96 -1.25
C ASN A 72 6.49 8.46 -0.01
N LEU A 73 5.35 7.84 0.35
CA LEU A 73 4.55 8.11 1.55
C LEU A 73 5.34 7.89 2.86
N ARG A 74 6.22 8.84 3.18
CA ARG A 74 6.88 9.05 4.45
C ARG A 74 6.71 10.52 4.81
N MET A 75 5.46 10.91 5.10
CA MET A 75 5.11 12.26 5.52
C MET A 75 6.00 12.65 6.71
N ASN A 76 6.85 13.67 6.54
CA ASN A 76 7.61 14.22 7.64
C ASN A 76 6.68 15.08 8.53
N PRO A 77 7.12 15.47 9.75
CA PRO A 77 6.28 16.25 10.66
C PRO A 77 5.84 17.61 10.10
N ALA A 78 6.57 18.19 9.12
CA ALA A 78 6.19 19.44 8.48
C ALA A 78 5.06 19.22 7.46
N GLU A 79 5.18 18.20 6.61
CA GLU A 79 4.14 17.81 5.65
C GLU A 79 2.83 17.40 6.34
N THR A 80 2.93 16.73 7.49
CA THR A 80 1.77 16.39 8.33
C THR A 80 1.05 17.64 8.84
N ARG A 81 1.80 18.68 9.23
CA ARG A 81 1.23 19.98 9.64
C ARG A 81 0.59 20.69 8.45
N SER A 82 1.24 20.70 7.29
CA SER A 82 0.70 21.26 6.05
C SER A 82 -0.62 20.60 5.65
N LEU A 83 -0.74 19.28 5.76
CA LEU A 83 -1.99 18.55 5.55
C LEU A 83 -3.08 18.95 6.54
N LEU A 84 -2.75 18.98 7.83
CA LEU A 84 -3.72 19.36 8.87
C LEU A 84 -4.23 20.79 8.67
N GLU A 85 -3.36 21.72 8.25
CA GLU A 85 -3.76 23.09 7.94
C GLU A 85 -4.67 23.17 6.72
N LEU A 86 -4.36 22.42 5.66
CA LEU A 86 -5.19 22.36 4.46
C LEU A 86 -6.58 21.81 4.79
N LEU A 87 -6.66 20.71 5.54
CA LEU A 87 -7.93 20.09 5.94
C LEU A 87 -8.77 21.00 6.84
N ARG A 88 -8.14 21.75 7.76
CA ARG A 88 -8.83 22.77 8.58
C ARG A 88 -9.41 23.88 7.71
N TYR A 89 -8.64 24.36 6.74
CA TYR A 89 -9.09 25.41 5.83
C TYR A 89 -10.29 24.97 4.97
N LEU A 90 -10.23 23.77 4.39
CA LEU A 90 -11.33 23.21 3.61
C LEU A 90 -12.61 23.02 4.46
N LYS A 91 -12.44 22.58 5.72
CA LYS A 91 -13.55 22.48 6.68
C LYS A 91 -14.18 23.85 6.94
N ASP A 92 -13.37 24.89 7.15
CA ASP A 92 -13.86 26.24 7.41
C ASP A 92 -14.57 26.85 6.19
N LEU A 93 -14.06 26.59 4.98
CA LEU A 93 -14.72 26.98 3.72
C LEU A 93 -16.12 26.35 3.60
N HIS A 94 -16.22 25.04 3.82
CA HIS A 94 -17.52 24.35 3.79
C HIS A 94 -18.48 24.86 4.86
N GLN A 95 -17.99 25.16 6.06
CA GLN A 95 -18.81 25.70 7.14
C GLN A 95 -19.26 27.14 6.87
N LYS A 96 -18.44 27.96 6.22
CA LYS A 96 -18.79 29.32 5.80
C LYS A 96 -19.85 29.29 4.71
N ALA A 97 -19.69 28.47 3.67
CA ALA A 97 -20.67 28.30 2.60
C ALA A 97 -22.05 27.92 3.16
N ARG A 98 -22.07 26.98 4.11
CA ARG A 98 -23.30 26.51 4.77
C ARG A 98 -24.00 27.59 5.61
N LYS A 99 -23.25 28.45 6.31
CA LYS A 99 -23.81 29.58 7.08
C LYS A 99 -24.37 30.69 6.19
N THR A 100 -23.79 30.94 5.01
CA THR A 100 -24.33 31.90 4.04
C THR A 100 -25.66 31.46 3.42
N ASP A 101 -25.89 30.16 3.32
CA ASP A 101 -27.17 29.61 2.84
C ASP A 101 -28.27 29.75 3.90
N ASP A 102 -27.93 29.56 5.19
CA ASP A 102 -28.86 29.75 6.31
C ASP A 102 -29.25 31.23 6.50
N VAL A 103 -28.30 32.17 6.40
CA VAL A 103 -28.57 33.63 6.56
C VAL A 103 -29.41 34.21 5.40
N LYS A 104 -29.36 33.61 4.21
CA LYS A 104 -30.22 34.01 3.08
C LYS A 104 -31.66 33.52 3.23
N ALA A 105 -31.92 32.47 4.01
CA ALA A 105 -33.26 31.94 4.23
C ALA A 105 -34.09 32.77 5.23
N ASP A 106 -33.43 33.47 6.17
CA ASP A 106 -34.13 34.29 7.18
C ASP A 106 -34.60 35.67 6.66
N ASN A 107 -34.08 36.15 5.52
CA ASN A 107 -34.45 37.45 4.94
C ASN A 107 -35.57 37.38 3.87
N LYS A 108 -36.30 36.26 3.77
CA LYS A 108 -37.50 36.17 2.93
C LYS A 108 -38.58 35.27 3.54
N LYS A 109 -39.31 35.80 4.52
CA LYS A 109 -40.69 35.39 4.81
C LYS A 109 -41.56 36.63 4.98
N ALA A 110 -41.99 37.17 3.84
CA ALA A 110 -43.35 37.63 3.72
C ALA A 110 -44.21 36.41 3.37
N ASP A 111 -45.24 36.21 4.17
CA ASP A 111 -46.53 35.62 3.81
C ASP A 111 -46.63 34.09 3.56
N ASP A 112 -47.87 33.66 3.76
CA ASP A 112 -48.50 32.38 4.06
C ASP A 112 -48.00 31.06 3.41
N ARG A 113 -47.96 30.04 4.29
CA ARG A 113 -48.51 28.68 4.15
C ARG A 113 -48.40 27.96 2.79
N ARG A 114 -47.44 27.03 2.68
CA ARG A 114 -47.68 25.62 2.25
C ARG A 114 -46.43 24.74 2.33
N GLU A 115 -46.62 23.54 2.87
CA GLU A 115 -45.67 22.43 2.96
C GLU A 115 -44.91 22.18 1.64
N LYS A 116 -43.57 22.07 1.71
CA LYS A 116 -42.80 21.14 0.86
C LYS A 116 -41.57 20.60 1.61
N LYS A 117 -41.72 19.33 1.98
CA LYS A 117 -40.75 18.23 2.20
C LYS A 117 -39.26 18.61 2.12
N THR A 118 -38.58 18.48 3.27
CA THR A 118 -37.12 18.42 3.41
C THR A 118 -36.52 17.30 2.55
N PRO A 119 -35.44 17.55 1.77
CA PRO A 119 -34.61 16.48 1.23
C PRO A 119 -33.82 15.81 2.36
N PRO A 120 -33.51 14.51 2.26
CA PRO A 120 -32.90 13.77 3.36
C PRO A 120 -31.54 14.36 3.67
N SER A 121 -31.30 14.67 4.94
CA SER A 121 -29.99 15.03 5.45
C SER A 121 -29.01 13.96 4.99
N SER A 122 -28.17 14.30 4.02
CA SER A 122 -26.99 13.51 3.67
C SER A 122 -26.16 13.43 4.93
N SER A 123 -26.28 12.27 5.59
CA SER A 123 -25.50 11.87 6.73
C SER A 123 -24.04 12.07 6.34
N TYR A 124 -23.43 13.15 6.81
CA TYR A 124 -21.98 13.26 6.91
C TYR A 124 -21.59 12.08 7.80
N ARG A 125 -21.31 10.92 7.18
CA ARG A 125 -20.78 9.75 7.88
C ARG A 125 -19.56 10.29 8.59
N SER A 126 -19.63 10.33 9.91
CA SER A 126 -18.50 10.61 10.79
C SER A 126 -17.26 9.98 10.16
N LEU A 127 -16.25 10.80 9.84
CA LEU A 127 -14.93 10.32 9.44
C LEU A 127 -14.34 9.60 10.67
N ARG A 128 -14.86 8.42 10.96
CA ARG A 128 -14.26 7.53 11.95
C ARG A 128 -12.90 7.15 11.37
N PRO A 129 -11.83 7.15 12.19
CA PRO A 129 -10.57 6.54 11.79
C PRO A 129 -10.87 5.13 11.30
N TYR A 130 -10.30 4.79 10.16
CA TYR A 130 -10.40 3.46 9.60
C TYR A 130 -9.80 2.47 10.61
N GLU A 131 -10.63 1.62 11.22
CA GLU A 131 -10.21 0.68 12.28
C GLU A 131 -10.21 -0.75 11.75
N VAL A 132 -9.13 -1.49 12.05
CA VAL A 132 -8.99 -2.92 11.77
C VAL A 132 -8.66 -3.66 13.05
N LYS A 133 -9.46 -4.66 13.35
CA LYS A 133 -9.22 -5.59 14.45
C LYS A 133 -8.30 -6.70 13.98
N VAL A 134 -7.17 -6.86 14.65
CA VAL A 134 -6.15 -7.86 14.32
C VAL A 134 -6.03 -8.84 15.46
N PHE A 135 -6.22 -10.12 15.15
CA PHE A 135 -5.79 -11.19 16.06
C PHE A 135 -4.38 -11.59 15.68
N SER A 136 -3.49 -11.70 16.66
CA SER A 136 -2.11 -12.14 16.42
C SER A 136 -1.85 -13.48 17.09
N LYS A 137 -1.14 -14.38 16.38
CA LYS A 137 -0.82 -15.70 16.90
C LYS A 137 0.60 -16.10 16.49
N ALA A 138 1.41 -16.52 17.45
CA ALA A 138 2.67 -17.19 17.20
C ALA A 138 2.50 -18.72 17.24
N ALA A 139 3.01 -19.39 16.20
CA ALA A 139 3.03 -20.85 16.07
C ALA A 139 4.33 -21.48 16.58
N GLY A 140 5.10 -20.75 17.38
CA GLY A 140 6.40 -21.19 17.90
C GLY A 140 7.13 -20.09 18.63
N ARG A 141 8.43 -20.31 18.88
CA ARG A 141 9.29 -19.32 19.55
C ARG A 141 9.74 -18.23 18.58
N THR A 142 9.33 -16.99 18.86
CA THR A 142 9.63 -15.80 18.05
C THR A 142 10.75 -14.93 18.64
N CYS A 143 11.13 -15.16 19.90
CA CYS A 143 12.10 -14.36 20.65
C CYS A 143 11.74 -12.85 20.70
N GLY A 144 10.44 -12.55 20.82
CA GLY A 144 9.92 -11.17 20.91
C GLY A 144 9.87 -10.40 19.58
N ALA A 145 10.35 -10.99 18.48
CA ALA A 145 10.34 -10.34 17.17
C ALA A 145 8.92 -10.07 16.64
N ASP A 146 7.95 -10.92 17.00
CA ASP A 146 6.52 -10.74 16.74
C ASP A 146 5.98 -9.46 17.40
N GLY A 147 6.30 -9.24 18.67
CA GLY A 147 5.90 -8.03 19.39
C GLY A 147 6.45 -6.75 18.73
N VAL A 148 7.72 -6.78 18.31
CA VAL A 148 8.35 -5.66 17.59
C VAL A 148 7.64 -5.38 16.26
N ILE A 149 7.29 -6.43 15.50
CA ILE A 149 6.54 -6.26 14.25
C ILE A 149 5.16 -5.63 14.52
N LEU A 150 4.43 -6.11 15.54
CA LEU A 150 3.12 -5.56 15.89
C LEU A 150 3.19 -4.09 16.31
N GLU A 151 4.19 -3.72 17.12
CA GLU A 151 4.43 -2.33 17.52
C GLU A 151 4.72 -1.45 16.31
N GLN A 152 5.61 -1.92 15.42
CA GLN A 152 5.92 -1.21 14.18
C GLN A 152 4.68 -1.07 13.29
N VAL A 153 3.85 -2.11 13.16
CA VAL A 153 2.62 -2.03 12.37
C VAL A 153 1.64 -0.99 12.93
N ASN A 154 1.50 -0.90 14.26
CA ASN A 154 0.57 0.02 14.93
C ASN A 154 1.05 1.49 14.91
N GLY A 155 2.36 1.75 15.03
CA GLY A 155 2.92 3.10 15.24
C GLY A 155 2.86 4.08 14.04
N TRP A 156 2.15 3.76 12.95
CA TRP A 156 2.31 4.48 11.67
C TRP A 156 1.25 5.52 11.33
N ALA A 157 0.03 5.45 11.84
CA ALA A 157 -1.08 6.21 11.23
C ALA A 157 -1.90 7.04 12.21
N GLN A 158 -1.93 8.36 11.97
CA GLN A 158 -2.80 9.31 12.68
C GLN A 158 -4.29 9.16 12.29
N PHE A 159 -4.61 8.40 11.23
CA PHE A 159 -5.97 8.24 10.67
C PHE A 159 -6.43 6.78 10.50
N PHE A 160 -5.59 5.81 10.86
CA PHE A 160 -5.87 4.39 10.77
C PHE A 160 -5.49 3.72 12.08
N LYS A 161 -6.45 3.05 12.72
CA LYS A 161 -6.26 2.42 14.02
C LYS A 161 -6.15 0.91 13.83
N VAL A 162 -5.06 0.31 14.33
CA VAL A 162 -4.95 -1.14 14.48
C VAL A 162 -5.33 -1.47 15.92
N GLU A 163 -6.40 -2.25 16.08
CA GLU A 163 -6.81 -2.77 17.39
C GLU A 163 -6.38 -4.23 17.49
N ILE A 164 -5.47 -4.55 18.42
CA ILE A 164 -5.11 -5.95 18.68
C ILE A 164 -6.17 -6.57 19.59
N VAL A 165 -6.87 -7.60 19.11
CA VAL A 165 -7.91 -8.30 19.86
C VAL A 165 -7.43 -9.65 20.36
N ALA A 166 -7.93 -10.08 21.52
CA ALA A 166 -7.58 -11.34 22.15
C ALA A 166 -8.36 -12.55 21.60
N ASP A 167 -9.56 -12.31 21.05
CA ASP A 167 -10.40 -13.35 20.46
C ASP A 167 -10.32 -13.30 18.93
N PHE A 168 -9.99 -14.43 18.32
CA PHE A 168 -9.95 -14.55 16.87
C PHE A 168 -11.35 -14.38 16.26
N HIS A 169 -12.44 -14.61 16.99
CA HIS A 169 -13.80 -14.40 16.47
C HIS A 169 -14.13 -12.91 16.29
N ASP A 170 -13.48 -12.01 17.00
CA ASP A 170 -13.70 -10.55 16.91
C ASP A 170 -12.72 -9.85 15.92
N CYS A 171 -11.75 -10.56 15.34
CA CYS A 171 -10.82 -9.91 14.40
C CYS A 171 -11.36 -9.77 12.97
N ASP A 172 -10.87 -8.78 12.24
CA ASP A 172 -11.09 -8.65 10.79
C ASP A 172 -10.05 -9.48 10.01
N ILE A 173 -8.85 -9.66 10.59
CA ILE A 173 -7.72 -10.35 9.97
C ILE A 173 -6.80 -10.96 11.03
N ILE A 174 -6.13 -12.05 10.67
CA ILE A 174 -5.16 -12.74 11.53
C ILE A 174 -3.74 -12.46 11.04
N ILE A 175 -2.83 -12.06 11.93
CA ILE A 175 -1.38 -12.12 11.69
C ILE A 175 -0.84 -13.39 12.35
N LEU A 176 -0.42 -14.35 11.52
CA LEU A 176 0.13 -15.63 11.96
C LEU A 176 1.66 -15.61 11.82
N PHE A 177 2.35 -15.59 12.94
CA PHE A 177 3.80 -15.71 13.02
C PHE A 177 4.22 -17.18 12.97
N CYS A 178 4.98 -17.55 11.96
CA CYS A 178 5.43 -18.90 11.68
C CYS A 178 6.96 -18.96 11.69
N PRO A 179 7.59 -19.22 12.85
CA PRO A 179 9.02 -19.54 12.91
C PRO A 179 9.34 -20.79 12.08
N ILE A 180 10.33 -20.69 11.21
CA ILE A 180 10.82 -21.81 10.40
C ILE A 180 11.90 -22.53 11.20
N VAL A 181 11.59 -23.77 11.59
CA VAL A 181 12.45 -24.61 12.45
C VAL A 181 12.94 -25.83 11.68
N SER A 182 12.10 -26.37 10.79
CA SER A 182 12.40 -27.58 10.05
C SER A 182 12.44 -27.31 8.54
N ARG A 183 11.27 -27.05 7.95
CA ARG A 183 11.06 -26.82 6.53
C ARG A 183 9.86 -25.91 6.38
N VAL A 184 9.98 -24.94 5.46
CA VAL A 184 8.94 -23.93 5.21
C VAL A 184 7.56 -24.56 4.97
N GLY A 185 7.49 -25.63 4.16
CA GLY A 185 6.26 -26.37 3.89
C GLY A 185 5.55 -26.88 5.15
N THR A 186 6.27 -27.74 5.88
CA THR A 186 5.77 -28.42 7.08
C THR A 186 5.41 -27.44 8.19
N ASP A 187 6.27 -26.44 8.43
CA ASP A 187 6.07 -25.47 9.51
C ASP A 187 4.84 -24.58 9.21
N VAL A 188 4.64 -24.16 7.95
CA VAL A 188 3.44 -23.41 7.55
C VAL A 188 2.18 -24.26 7.70
N ASP A 189 2.22 -25.54 7.31
CA ASP A 189 1.08 -26.44 7.50
C ASP A 189 0.74 -26.63 8.98
N ALA A 190 1.74 -26.76 9.85
CA ALA A 190 1.55 -26.85 11.29
C ALA A 190 0.97 -25.55 11.85
N ALA A 191 1.52 -24.40 11.47
CA ALA A 191 1.05 -23.09 11.91
C ALA A 191 -0.40 -22.82 11.50
N MET A 192 -0.76 -23.11 10.25
CA MET A 192 -2.12 -22.89 9.74
C MET A 192 -3.17 -23.78 10.42
N ARG A 193 -2.80 -24.93 11.00
CA ARG A 193 -3.74 -25.75 11.80
C ARG A 193 -4.09 -25.12 13.15
N THR A 194 -3.31 -24.15 13.61
CA THR A 194 -3.55 -23.47 14.90
C THR A 194 -4.60 -22.36 14.83
N ILE A 195 -4.97 -21.96 13.61
CA ILE A 195 -5.96 -20.91 13.38
C ILE A 195 -7.30 -21.52 12.93
N PRO A 196 -8.39 -21.25 13.64
CA PRO A 196 -9.72 -21.71 13.25
C PRO A 196 -10.36 -20.81 12.18
N GLY A 197 -10.99 -21.44 11.18
CA GLY A 197 -11.95 -20.82 10.27
C GLY A 197 -11.37 -20.17 9.00
N ASP A 198 -12.21 -19.32 8.38
CA ASP A 198 -12.02 -18.76 7.03
C ASP A 198 -11.57 -17.29 7.03
N LYS A 199 -11.09 -16.78 8.16
CA LYS A 199 -10.62 -15.38 8.25
C LYS A 199 -9.37 -15.18 7.39
N PRO A 200 -9.19 -13.99 6.80
CA PRO A 200 -7.98 -13.69 6.05
C PRO A 200 -6.75 -13.75 6.97
N VAL A 201 -5.64 -14.24 6.43
CA VAL A 201 -4.40 -14.48 7.16
C VAL A 201 -3.25 -13.77 6.46
N ILE A 202 -2.52 -12.98 7.24
CA ILE A 202 -1.18 -12.52 6.91
C ILE A 202 -0.21 -13.52 7.53
N LEU A 203 0.48 -14.28 6.69
CA LEU A 203 1.46 -15.27 7.10
C LEU A 203 2.85 -14.62 7.17
N VAL A 204 3.42 -14.58 8.38
CA VAL A 204 4.76 -14.04 8.62
C VAL A 204 5.73 -15.20 8.82
N LEU A 205 6.49 -15.55 7.77
CA LEU A 205 7.50 -16.60 7.82
C LEU A 205 8.77 -16.06 8.47
N MET A 206 9.10 -16.55 9.66
CA MET A 206 10.22 -16.05 10.45
C MET A 206 11.42 -16.99 10.34
N HIS A 207 12.44 -16.55 9.62
CA HIS A 207 13.66 -17.32 9.41
C HIS A 207 14.67 -16.99 10.50
N HIS A 208 15.13 -18.01 11.21
CA HIS A 208 16.17 -17.87 12.22
C HIS A 208 17.55 -17.77 11.53
N THR A 209 18.18 -16.60 11.66
CA THR A 209 19.51 -16.36 11.08
C THR A 209 20.20 -15.18 11.77
N ARG A 210 21.54 -15.17 11.76
CA ARG A 210 22.34 -13.99 12.16
C ARG A 210 22.63 -13.06 10.98
N ASP A 211 22.48 -13.56 9.75
CA ASP A 211 22.79 -12.87 8.52
C ASP A 211 21.60 -12.01 8.07
N ALA A 212 21.80 -10.70 7.98
CA ALA A 212 20.77 -9.75 7.57
C ALA A 212 20.46 -9.83 6.07
N ASP A 213 21.35 -10.41 5.28
CA ASP A 213 21.27 -10.53 3.82
C ASP A 213 20.87 -11.94 3.37
N TYR A 214 20.55 -12.83 4.33
CA TYR A 214 20.17 -14.21 4.08
C TYR A 214 19.14 -14.33 2.96
N SER A 215 19.41 -15.14 1.94
CA SER A 215 18.45 -15.34 0.85
C SER A 215 17.29 -16.22 1.30
N VAL A 216 16.07 -15.80 0.98
CA VAL A 216 14.86 -16.57 1.27
C VAL A 216 14.20 -16.96 -0.05
N ASP A 217 13.75 -18.19 -0.16
CA ASP A 217 13.05 -18.66 -1.35
C ASP A 217 11.71 -17.93 -1.50
N LYS A 218 11.62 -17.03 -2.47
CA LYS A 218 10.41 -16.23 -2.76
C LYS A 218 9.46 -16.91 -3.75
N TYR A 219 9.84 -18.05 -4.31
CA TYR A 219 9.12 -18.69 -5.42
C TYR A 219 7.77 -19.29 -5.00
N LYS A 220 7.60 -19.56 -3.70
CA LYS A 220 6.39 -20.21 -3.21
C LYS A 220 5.28 -19.21 -2.92
N ASN A 221 4.21 -19.27 -3.72
CA ASN A 221 3.07 -18.39 -3.58
C ASN A 221 2.01 -18.99 -2.65
N TRP A 222 2.10 -18.65 -1.37
CA TRP A 222 1.22 -19.17 -0.33
C TRP A 222 -0.25 -18.80 -0.49
N SER A 223 -0.60 -17.67 -1.12
CA SER A 223 -2.00 -17.31 -1.34
C SER A 223 -2.69 -18.19 -2.40
N LYS A 224 -1.91 -18.81 -3.30
CA LYS A 224 -2.44 -19.82 -4.24
C LYS A 224 -2.65 -21.18 -3.58
N GLU A 225 -1.80 -21.55 -2.62
CA GLU A 225 -1.88 -22.85 -1.94
C GLU A 225 -2.89 -22.86 -0.79
N LYS A 226 -3.03 -21.74 -0.06
CA LYS A 226 -3.91 -21.62 1.10
C LYS A 226 -4.87 -20.46 0.89
N LYS A 227 -6.14 -20.77 0.61
CA LYS A 227 -7.19 -19.79 0.26
C LYS A 227 -7.37 -18.65 1.28
N SER A 228 -7.14 -18.91 2.56
CA SER A 228 -7.25 -17.90 3.62
C SER A 228 -6.03 -16.98 3.70
N VAL A 229 -4.89 -17.33 3.10
CA VAL A 229 -3.69 -16.49 3.11
C VAL A 229 -3.82 -15.38 2.07
N VAL A 230 -3.92 -14.14 2.54
CA VAL A 230 -4.04 -12.94 1.69
C VAL A 230 -2.68 -12.28 1.43
N LEU A 231 -1.73 -12.47 2.33
CA LEU A 231 -0.37 -11.95 2.24
C LEU A 231 0.59 -12.93 2.91
N ALA A 232 1.74 -13.18 2.28
CA ALA A 232 2.86 -13.89 2.90
C ALA A 232 4.10 -13.02 2.84
N VAL A 233 4.73 -12.79 3.99
CA VAL A 233 5.96 -12.01 4.11
C VAL A 233 7.03 -12.82 4.81
N HIS A 234 8.29 -12.55 4.47
CA HIS A 234 9.44 -13.19 5.10
C HIS A 234 10.15 -12.20 6.00
N VAL A 235 10.48 -12.62 7.22
CA VAL A 235 11.25 -11.83 8.17
C VAL A 235 12.43 -12.64 8.69
N LEU A 236 13.50 -11.95 9.08
CA LEU A 236 14.68 -12.52 9.69
C LEU A 236 14.74 -12.16 11.17
N HIS A 237 15.01 -13.14 12.03
CA HIS A 237 15.18 -12.92 13.46
C HIS A 237 16.28 -13.82 14.03
N HIS A 238 16.76 -13.45 15.21
CA HIS A 238 17.74 -14.20 15.96
C HIS A 238 17.42 -14.17 17.46
N GLU A 239 17.70 -15.25 18.18
CA GLU A 239 17.35 -15.35 19.61
C GLU A 239 17.91 -14.22 20.49
N THR A 240 19.11 -13.73 20.19
CA THR A 240 19.79 -12.68 20.98
C THR A 240 19.49 -11.27 20.51
N LYS A 241 19.16 -11.09 19.22
CA LYS A 241 18.92 -9.76 18.63
C LYS A 241 17.43 -9.45 18.46
N GLY A 242 16.56 -10.45 18.60
CA GLY A 242 15.16 -10.36 18.22
C GLY A 242 15.02 -10.18 16.70
N LEU A 243 14.12 -9.30 16.29
CA LEU A 243 13.92 -8.93 14.90
C LEU A 243 15.17 -8.23 14.34
N LEU A 244 15.71 -8.71 13.22
CA LEU A 244 16.87 -8.06 12.60
C LEU A 244 16.50 -6.69 12.01
N LYS A 245 17.44 -5.75 12.03
CA LYS A 245 17.32 -4.47 11.31
C LYS A 245 17.84 -4.66 9.89
N CYS A 246 16.94 -4.85 8.93
CA CYS A 246 17.31 -5.01 7.52
C CYS A 246 16.15 -4.60 6.59
N ALA A 247 16.49 -4.31 5.33
CA ALA A 247 15.53 -3.87 4.33
C ALA A 247 14.37 -4.87 4.12
N ARG A 248 14.62 -6.18 4.27
CA ARG A 248 13.57 -7.20 4.18
C ARG A 248 12.53 -7.06 5.27
N ASN A 249 12.95 -6.86 6.52
CA ASN A 249 12.02 -6.73 7.63
C ASN A 249 11.24 -5.41 7.55
N ASP A 250 11.91 -4.33 7.13
CA ASP A 250 11.25 -3.04 6.86
C ASP A 250 10.20 -3.16 5.76
N ASP A 251 10.52 -3.89 4.67
CA ASP A 251 9.60 -4.15 3.57
C ASP A 251 8.42 -5.04 4.01
N ALA A 252 8.68 -6.10 4.78
CA ALA A 252 7.62 -6.94 5.35
C ALA A 252 6.63 -6.11 6.17
N VAL A 253 7.11 -5.23 7.04
CA VAL A 253 6.25 -4.34 7.84
C VAL A 253 5.45 -3.38 6.95
N LYS A 254 6.05 -2.82 5.90
CA LYS A 254 5.34 -1.97 4.93
C LYS A 254 4.22 -2.74 4.22
N GLN A 255 4.49 -3.97 3.78
CA GLN A 255 3.49 -4.82 3.14
C GLN A 255 2.34 -5.16 4.08
N ILE A 256 2.63 -5.54 5.33
CA ILE A 256 1.61 -5.80 6.35
C ILE A 256 0.72 -4.57 6.54
N ARG A 257 1.33 -3.38 6.74
CA ARG A 257 0.59 -2.12 6.90
C ARG A 257 -0.31 -1.82 5.70
N LYS A 258 0.18 -2.03 4.47
CA LYS A 258 -0.60 -1.83 3.25
C LYS A 258 -1.82 -2.75 3.21
N GLU A 259 -1.64 -4.03 3.55
CA GLU A 259 -2.74 -4.99 3.56
C GLU A 259 -3.79 -4.66 4.63
N LEU A 260 -3.36 -4.31 5.84
CA LEU A 260 -4.27 -3.87 6.89
C LEU A 260 -5.05 -2.61 6.48
N LYS A 261 -4.38 -1.64 5.84
CA LYS A 261 -5.06 -0.46 5.30
C LYS A 261 -6.10 -0.85 4.24
N ASN A 262 -5.79 -1.77 3.33
CA ASN A 262 -6.76 -2.22 2.34
C ASN A 262 -8.00 -2.83 3.02
N LYS A 263 -7.82 -3.60 4.11
CA LYS A 263 -8.92 -4.23 4.84
C LYS A 263 -9.87 -3.25 5.53
N SER A 264 -9.41 -2.10 6.01
CA SER A 264 -10.32 -1.11 6.62
C SER A 264 -11.22 -0.39 5.61
N HIS A 265 -10.79 -0.26 4.35
CA HIS A 265 -11.56 0.42 3.33
C HIS A 265 -12.81 -0.37 2.92
N TYR A 266 -12.83 -1.70 3.11
CA TYR A 266 -14.01 -2.55 2.84
C TYR A 266 -15.13 -2.42 3.89
N ARG A 267 -14.92 -1.66 4.98
CA ARG A 267 -15.89 -1.47 6.08
C ARG A 267 -16.93 -0.37 5.81
N LEU A 268 -16.96 0.20 4.60
CA LEU A 268 -17.78 1.36 4.23
C LEU A 268 -19.21 1.05 3.71
N PHE A 269 -19.75 -0.14 3.92
CA PHE A 269 -21.13 -0.46 3.53
C PHE A 269 -22.04 -0.66 4.74
#